data_AF-A0A074WRS2-F1
#
_entry.id   AF-A0A074WRS2-F1
#
_cell.length_a   1.000
_cell.length_b   1.000
_cell.length_c   1.000
_cell.angle_alpha   90.00
_cell.angle_beta   90.00
_cell.angle_gamma   90.00
#
_symmetry.space_group_name_H-M   'P 1'
#
loop_
_entity.id
_entity.type
_entity.pdbx_description
1 polymer ?
#
loop_
_entity_poly.entity_id
_entity_poly.type
_entity_poly.pdbx_seq_one_letter_code
_entity_poly.pdbx_strand_id
1 'polypeptide(L)'
;MADQAQARMLSAAFPTPPPYYKHFTKQNVTKVRQIRKEAASNTNQIDVASLPAELRYLIPPEPPADGKYKSFGAQHDLAQPAQSLSQAGIQELYPTDVAHLDPTPHLQTLTRAVLLNFLELVGTLSVNPTQGPEKVEHLQTLFYNLHDLINRYRPHQARESLIMTMEDQLDKIRAQIKGVNSAKDRMQQVLGDI
;
A
#
# COMPACT_ATOMS: atom_id res chain seq x y z
N MET A 1 35.62 -20.22 -2.28
CA MET A 1 35.37 -19.09 -1.35
C MET A 1 33.87 -18.75 -1.17
N ALA A 2 32.97 -19.18 -2.06
CA ALA A 2 31.53 -19.07 -1.84
C ALA A 2 31.02 -19.96 -0.69
N ASP A 3 31.56 -21.19 -0.56
CA ASP A 3 31.09 -22.17 0.44
C ASP A 3 31.30 -21.77 1.91
N GLN A 4 32.35 -21.00 2.22
CA GLN A 4 32.60 -20.54 3.60
C GLN A 4 31.61 -19.45 4.06
N ALA A 5 31.06 -18.67 3.11
CA ALA A 5 30.02 -17.69 3.43
C ALA A 5 28.68 -18.38 3.74
N GLN A 6 28.34 -19.44 2.99
CA GLN A 6 27.16 -20.27 3.23
C GLN A 6 27.18 -20.92 4.63
N ALA A 7 28.32 -21.43 5.08
CA ALA A 7 28.44 -22.07 6.39
C ALA A 7 28.25 -21.09 7.58
N ARG A 8 28.71 -19.84 7.44
CA ARG A 8 28.46 -18.78 8.45
C ARG A 8 27.00 -18.27 8.45
N MET A 9 26.27 -18.41 7.34
CA MET A 9 24.85 -18.06 7.27
C MET A 9 23.97 -18.93 8.18
N LEU A 10 24.39 -20.16 8.51
CA LEU A 10 23.65 -21.07 9.38
C LEU A 10 23.89 -20.84 10.88
N SER A 11 24.90 -20.03 11.26
CA SER A 11 25.29 -19.79 12.66
C SER A 11 24.97 -18.38 13.17
N ALA A 12 24.62 -17.43 12.30
CA ALA A 12 24.32 -16.06 12.67
C ALA A 12 22.80 -15.82 12.72
N ALA A 13 22.32 -15.03 13.69
CA ALA A 13 20.90 -14.70 13.83
C ALA A 13 20.33 -13.90 12.63
N PHE A 14 21.19 -13.27 11.84
CA PHE A 14 20.81 -12.48 10.67
C PHE A 14 21.71 -12.80 9.47
N PRO A 15 21.17 -12.78 8.24
CA PRO A 15 21.97 -13.00 7.05
C PRO A 15 23.00 -11.88 6.88
N THR A 16 24.18 -12.22 6.38
CA THR A 16 25.16 -11.21 5.98
C THR A 16 24.60 -10.34 4.85
N PRO A 17 24.95 -9.05 4.78
CA PRO A 17 24.46 -8.17 3.73
C PRO A 17 24.84 -8.69 2.33
N PRO A 18 24.05 -8.37 1.29
CA PRO A 18 24.32 -8.80 -0.08
C PRO A 18 25.73 -8.39 -0.55
N PRO A 19 26.46 -9.24 -1.29
CA PRO A 19 27.87 -9.01 -1.63
C PRO A 19 28.13 -7.72 -2.41
N TYR A 20 27.09 -7.15 -3.04
CA TYR A 20 27.12 -5.93 -3.83
C TYR A 20 27.60 -4.70 -3.04
N TYR A 21 27.46 -4.67 -1.71
CA TYR A 21 27.92 -3.54 -0.89
C TYR A 21 29.41 -3.24 -1.07
N LYS A 22 30.23 -4.25 -1.42
CA LYS A 22 31.67 -4.09 -1.61
C LYS A 22 32.03 -3.18 -2.78
N HIS A 23 31.14 -3.05 -3.77
CA HIS A 23 31.36 -2.20 -4.94
C HIS A 23 31.07 -0.71 -4.67
N PHE A 24 30.48 -0.37 -3.51
CA PHE A 24 30.17 1.00 -3.09
C PHE A 24 31.40 1.74 -2.54
N THR A 25 32.48 1.79 -3.32
CA THR A 25 33.69 2.55 -2.98
C THR A 25 33.54 4.02 -3.42
N LYS A 26 34.24 4.94 -2.75
CA LYS A 26 34.23 6.38 -3.12
C LYS A 26 34.59 6.60 -4.59
N GLN A 27 35.56 5.84 -5.10
CA GLN A 27 36.02 5.91 -6.49
C GLN A 27 34.92 5.47 -7.48
N ASN A 28 34.24 4.36 -7.20
CA ASN A 28 33.19 3.85 -8.08
C ASN A 28 31.97 4.78 -8.08
N VAL A 29 31.61 5.35 -6.92
CA VAL A 29 30.55 6.36 -6.81
C VAL A 29 30.88 7.62 -7.61
N THR A 30 32.13 8.11 -7.57
CA THR A 30 32.54 9.27 -8.38
C THR A 30 32.46 8.99 -9.88
N LYS A 31 32.86 7.79 -10.32
CA LYS A 31 32.77 7.38 -11.73
C LYS A 31 31.32 7.30 -12.21
N VAL A 32 30.43 6.66 -11.46
CA VAL A 32 29.00 6.60 -11.80
C VAL A 32 28.36 8.00 -11.84
N ARG A 33 28.79 8.91 -10.95
CA ARG A 33 28.32 10.29 -10.96
C ARG A 33 28.76 11.06 -12.21
N GLN A 34 29.97 10.82 -12.70
CA GLN A 34 30.46 11.40 -13.96
C GLN A 34 29.69 10.84 -15.16
N ILE A 35 29.54 9.52 -15.25
CA ILE A 35 28.77 8.85 -16.30
C ILE A 35 27.32 9.35 -16.33
N ARG A 36 26.70 9.54 -15.15
CA ARG A 36 25.34 10.14 -15.06
C ARG A 36 25.28 11.57 -15.59
N LYS A 37 26.31 12.38 -15.33
CA LYS A 37 26.38 13.76 -15.85
C LYS A 37 26.56 13.78 -17.37
N GLU A 38 27.42 12.91 -17.90
CA GLU A 38 27.67 12.77 -19.33
C GLU A 38 26.44 12.24 -20.07
N ALA A 39 25.73 11.26 -19.49
CA ALA A 39 24.49 10.74 -20.03
C ALA A 39 23.36 11.79 -20.04
N ALA A 40 23.23 12.58 -18.97
CA ALA A 40 22.21 13.64 -18.88
C ALA A 40 22.35 14.73 -19.96
N SER A 41 23.53 14.88 -20.58
CA SER A 41 23.73 15.80 -21.71
C SER A 41 23.33 15.22 -23.07
N ASN A 42 23.27 13.89 -23.22
CA ASN A 42 23.07 13.23 -24.52
C ASN A 42 21.74 12.45 -24.61
N THR A 43 21.43 11.60 -23.62
CA THR A 43 20.23 10.75 -23.60
C THR A 43 19.94 10.38 -22.14
N ASN A 44 18.71 10.60 -21.65
CA ASN A 44 18.34 10.35 -20.24
C ASN A 44 18.42 8.88 -19.76
N GLN A 45 19.06 7.98 -20.52
CA GLN A 45 19.18 6.55 -20.23
C GLN A 45 20.65 6.13 -20.30
N ILE A 46 21.10 5.41 -19.27
CA ILE A 46 22.44 4.83 -19.18
C ILE A 46 22.32 3.36 -19.54
N ASP A 47 23.03 2.92 -20.59
CA ASP A 47 23.07 1.50 -20.99
C ASP A 47 23.81 0.68 -19.93
N VAL A 48 23.06 0.18 -18.94
CA VAL A 48 23.58 -0.59 -17.79
C VAL A 48 24.35 -1.85 -18.23
N ALA A 49 24.01 -2.42 -19.39
CA ALA A 49 24.67 -3.60 -19.95
C ALA A 49 26.12 -3.35 -20.42
N SER A 50 26.44 -2.11 -20.81
CA SER A 50 27.77 -1.71 -21.31
C SER A 50 28.79 -1.43 -20.19
N LEU A 51 28.30 -1.25 -18.95
CA LEU A 51 29.13 -0.86 -17.82
C LEU A 51 29.90 -2.06 -17.23
N PRO A 52 31.12 -1.83 -16.71
CA PRO A 52 31.83 -2.82 -15.91
C PRO A 52 30.96 -3.36 -14.77
N ALA A 53 31.07 -4.66 -14.47
CA ALA A 53 30.25 -5.34 -13.46
C ALA A 53 30.21 -4.62 -12.10
N GLU A 54 31.31 -3.99 -11.70
CA GLU A 54 31.42 -3.24 -10.44
C GLU A 54 30.55 -1.96 -10.41
N LEU A 55 30.36 -1.31 -11.57
CA LEU A 55 29.57 -0.08 -11.67
C LEU A 55 28.08 -0.37 -11.88
N ARG A 56 27.73 -1.57 -12.36
CA ARG A 56 26.34 -2.01 -12.57
C ARG A 56 25.55 -2.04 -11.26
N TYR A 57 26.17 -2.50 -10.17
CA TYR A 57 25.52 -2.60 -8.86
C TYR A 57 25.23 -1.24 -8.19
N LEU A 58 25.81 -0.15 -8.69
CA LEU A 58 25.56 1.22 -8.21
C LEU A 58 24.33 1.86 -8.90
N ILE A 59 23.79 1.21 -9.93
CA ILE A 59 22.58 1.63 -10.60
C ILE A 59 21.42 0.77 -10.06
N PRO A 60 20.32 1.38 -9.61
CA PRO A 60 19.13 0.63 -9.21
C PRO A 60 18.69 -0.29 -10.35
N PRO A 61 18.36 -1.57 -10.07
CA PRO A 61 17.85 -2.46 -11.08
C PRO A 61 16.50 -1.97 -11.59
N GLU A 62 16.16 -2.35 -12.82
CA GLU A 62 14.83 -2.10 -13.37
C GLU A 62 13.76 -2.88 -12.58
N PRO A 63 12.55 -2.33 -12.45
CA PRO A 63 11.43 -3.07 -11.87
C PRO A 63 11.19 -4.39 -12.61
N PRO A 64 10.78 -5.47 -11.93
CA PRO A 64 10.42 -6.73 -12.59
C PRO A 64 9.32 -6.51 -13.65
N ALA A 65 9.59 -6.93 -14.89
CA ALA A 65 8.67 -6.76 -16.01
C ALA A 65 7.32 -7.47 -15.79
N ASP A 66 7.35 -8.60 -15.09
CA ASP A 66 6.16 -9.43 -14.82
C ASP A 66 5.26 -8.86 -13.71
N GLY A 67 5.63 -7.73 -13.08
CA GLY A 67 4.87 -7.13 -11.96
C GLY A 67 4.85 -7.97 -10.68
N LYS A 68 5.58 -9.09 -10.66
CA LYS A 68 5.68 -10.03 -9.54
C LYS A 68 6.94 -9.75 -8.75
N TYR A 69 6.80 -9.57 -7.43
CA TYR A 69 7.92 -9.36 -6.54
C TYR A 69 7.75 -10.17 -5.25
N LYS A 70 8.86 -10.56 -4.63
CA LYS A 70 8.85 -11.27 -3.35
C LYS A 70 9.24 -10.31 -2.24
N SER A 71 8.40 -10.22 -1.21
CA SER A 71 8.65 -9.42 -0.02
C SER A 71 8.38 -10.26 1.22
N PHE A 72 9.33 -10.30 2.16
CA PHE A 72 9.21 -11.03 3.43
C PHE A 72 8.75 -12.50 3.30
N GLY A 73 9.13 -13.18 2.21
CA GLY A 73 8.73 -14.57 1.95
C GLY A 73 7.44 -14.72 1.16
N ALA A 74 6.60 -13.68 1.08
CA ALA A 74 5.37 -13.67 0.29
C ALA A 74 5.64 -13.21 -1.15
N GLN A 75 5.00 -13.88 -2.11
CA GLN A 75 4.98 -13.44 -3.50
C GLN A 75 3.80 -12.51 -3.70
N HIS A 76 4.08 -11.30 -4.19
CA HIS A 76 3.09 -10.29 -4.52
C HIS A 76 3.04 -10.13 -6.04
N ASP A 77 1.83 -10.02 -6.56
CA ASP A 77 1.57 -9.72 -7.97
C ASP A 77 0.81 -8.39 -8.01
N LEU A 78 1.39 -7.39 -8.67
CA LEU A 78 0.81 -6.05 -8.78
C LEU A 78 -0.46 -6.03 -9.65
N ALA A 79 -0.63 -7.00 -10.55
CA ALA A 79 -1.77 -7.08 -11.46
C ALA A 79 -2.91 -7.97 -10.93
N GLN A 80 -2.70 -8.71 -9.85
CA GLN A 80 -3.68 -9.65 -9.36
C GLN A 80 -4.88 -8.91 -8.72
N PRO A 81 -6.11 -9.12 -9.21
CA PRO A 81 -7.30 -8.57 -8.56
C PRO A 81 -7.47 -9.20 -7.17
N ALA A 82 -8.11 -8.47 -6.25
CA ALA A 82 -8.48 -9.03 -4.96
C ALA A 82 -9.30 -10.31 -5.15
N GLN A 83 -8.98 -11.36 -4.37
CA GLN A 83 -9.73 -12.62 -4.41
C GLN A 83 -11.19 -12.35 -4.03
N SER A 84 -12.14 -12.80 -4.84
CA SER A 84 -13.57 -12.69 -4.51
C SER A 84 -13.96 -13.77 -3.49
N LEU A 85 -15.01 -13.51 -2.72
CA LEU A 85 -15.58 -14.49 -1.78
C LEU A 85 -15.98 -15.79 -2.48
N SER A 86 -16.59 -15.69 -3.66
CA SER A 86 -16.91 -16.82 -4.54
C SER A 86 -15.68 -17.66 -4.92
N GLN A 87 -14.52 -17.05 -5.20
CA GLN A 87 -13.28 -17.78 -5.49
C GLN A 87 -12.70 -18.47 -4.26
N ALA A 88 -12.97 -17.94 -3.07
CA ALA A 88 -12.60 -18.56 -1.80
C ALA A 88 -13.59 -19.64 -1.32
N GLY A 89 -14.63 -19.95 -2.11
CA GLY A 89 -15.67 -20.92 -1.74
C GLY A 89 -16.62 -20.44 -0.64
N ILE A 90 -16.66 -19.13 -0.38
CA ILE A 90 -17.49 -18.51 0.66
C ILE A 90 -18.78 -18.00 0.01
N GLN A 91 -19.93 -18.28 0.63
CA GLN A 91 -21.22 -17.79 0.17
C GLN A 91 -21.29 -16.26 0.29
N GLU A 92 -21.61 -15.59 -0.82
CA GLU A 92 -21.87 -14.14 -0.83
C GLU A 92 -23.29 -13.88 -0.30
N LEU A 93 -23.40 -13.04 0.74
CA LEU A 93 -24.65 -12.75 1.47
C LEU A 93 -25.30 -11.41 1.07
N TYR A 94 -24.79 -10.75 0.03
CA TYR A 94 -25.27 -9.46 -0.46
C TYR A 94 -25.27 -9.43 -2.00
N PRO A 95 -26.03 -8.53 -2.63
CA PRO A 95 -26.10 -8.43 -4.09
C PRO A 95 -24.74 -8.06 -4.70
N THR A 96 -24.42 -8.57 -5.89
CA THR A 96 -23.14 -8.34 -6.55
C THR A 96 -22.88 -6.84 -6.84
N ASP A 97 -23.95 -6.04 -7.00
CA ASP A 97 -23.91 -4.62 -7.41
C ASP A 97 -23.71 -3.61 -6.26
N VAL A 98 -23.23 -4.04 -5.09
CA VAL A 98 -22.97 -3.14 -3.93
C VAL A 98 -21.84 -2.12 -4.14
N ALA A 99 -21.07 -2.19 -5.23
CA ALA A 99 -20.01 -1.22 -5.51
C ALA A 99 -20.55 0.20 -5.79
N HIS A 100 -21.83 0.30 -6.17
CA HIS A 100 -22.52 1.56 -6.44
C HIS A 100 -23.73 1.81 -5.52
N LEU A 101 -24.11 0.84 -4.69
CA LEU A 101 -25.13 1.00 -3.67
C LEU A 101 -24.48 1.35 -2.32
N ASP A 102 -25.20 2.10 -1.51
CA ASP A 102 -24.80 2.37 -0.13
C ASP A 102 -24.52 1.05 0.62
N PRO A 103 -23.29 0.83 1.13
CA PRO A 103 -22.96 -0.41 1.85
C PRO A 103 -23.56 -0.42 3.26
N THR A 104 -23.93 0.74 3.79
CA THR A 104 -24.45 0.95 5.15
C THR A 104 -25.59 -0.01 5.54
N PRO A 105 -26.70 -0.13 4.79
CA PRO A 105 -27.79 -1.05 5.15
C PRO A 105 -27.34 -2.52 5.20
N HIS A 106 -26.47 -2.93 4.27
CA HIS A 106 -25.95 -4.30 4.21
C HIS A 106 -24.99 -4.57 5.37
N LEU A 107 -24.10 -3.63 5.69
CA LEU A 107 -23.18 -3.71 6.82
C LEU A 107 -23.94 -3.78 8.15
N GLN A 108 -25.00 -2.98 8.32
CA GLN A 108 -25.85 -3.02 9.51
C GLN A 108 -26.64 -4.33 9.62
N THR A 109 -27.07 -4.90 8.50
CA THR A 109 -27.79 -6.18 8.48
C THR A 109 -26.85 -7.32 8.84
N LEU A 110 -25.64 -7.35 8.26
CA LEU A 110 -24.61 -8.33 8.58
C LEU A 110 -24.15 -8.23 10.04
N THR A 111 -23.95 -7.02 10.57
CA THR A 111 -23.58 -6.87 11.99
C THR A 111 -24.69 -7.32 12.93
N ARG A 112 -25.96 -7.05 12.61
CA ARG A 112 -27.10 -7.63 13.35
C ARG A 112 -27.11 -9.16 13.29
N ALA A 113 -26.85 -9.74 12.10
CA ALA A 113 -26.77 -11.20 11.94
C ALA A 113 -25.60 -11.81 12.75
N VAL A 114 -24.44 -11.14 12.80
CA VAL A 114 -23.30 -11.56 13.64
C VAL A 114 -23.69 -11.59 15.12
N LEU A 115 -24.37 -10.55 15.61
CA LEU A 115 -24.81 -10.48 17.01
C LEU A 115 -25.83 -11.57 17.36
N LEU A 116 -26.80 -11.81 16.47
CA LEU A 116 -27.80 -12.87 16.66
C LEU A 116 -27.14 -14.26 16.67
N ASN A 117 -26.24 -14.53 15.71
CA ASN A 117 -25.55 -15.81 15.63
C ASN A 117 -24.62 -16.04 16.85
N PHE A 118 -23.98 -14.98 17.35
CA PHE A 118 -23.22 -15.06 18.59
C PHE A 118 -24.10 -15.38 19.81
N LEU A 119 -25.28 -14.77 19.90
CA LEU A 119 -26.23 -15.09 20.97
C LEU A 119 -26.72 -16.55 20.87
N GLU A 120 -27.00 -17.01 19.65
CA GLU A 120 -27.33 -18.42 19.40
C GLU A 120 -26.18 -19.35 19.78
N LEU A 121 -24.92 -19.00 19.47
CA LEU A 121 -23.75 -19.78 19.86
C LEU A 121 -23.63 -19.90 21.38
N VAL A 122 -23.80 -18.79 22.12
CA VAL A 122 -23.78 -18.84 23.59
C VAL A 122 -24.92 -19.72 24.12
N GLY A 123 -26.10 -19.62 23.50
CA GLY A 123 -27.25 -20.47 23.83
C GLY A 123 -27.01 -21.96 23.53
N THR A 124 -26.47 -22.30 22.36
CA THR A 124 -26.18 -23.69 21.99
C THR A 124 -25.09 -24.28 22.86
N LEU A 125 -24.03 -23.54 23.18
CA LEU A 125 -22.98 -24.01 24.09
C LEU A 125 -23.50 -24.30 25.51
N SER A 126 -24.56 -23.61 25.94
CA SER A 126 -25.23 -23.85 27.23
C SER A 126 -26.08 -25.13 27.22
N VAL A 127 -26.77 -25.43 26.12
CA VAL A 127 -27.71 -26.57 26.01
C VAL A 127 -27.05 -27.83 25.44
N ASN A 128 -26.37 -27.69 24.30
CA ASN A 128 -25.66 -28.78 23.61
C ASN A 128 -24.35 -28.28 22.97
N PRO A 129 -23.20 -28.47 23.65
CA PRO A 129 -21.92 -27.95 23.17
C PRO A 129 -21.42 -28.63 21.88
N THR A 130 -21.98 -29.78 21.49
CA THR A 130 -21.56 -30.48 20.25
C THR A 130 -21.97 -29.75 18.97
N GLN A 131 -22.98 -28.87 19.04
CA GLN A 131 -23.45 -28.04 17.90
C GLN A 131 -22.74 -26.67 17.82
N GLY A 132 -21.79 -26.39 18.72
CA GLY A 132 -20.99 -25.16 18.67
C GLY A 132 -20.22 -24.93 17.37
N PRO A 133 -19.55 -25.94 16.78
CA PRO A 133 -18.74 -25.76 15.57
C PRO A 133 -19.51 -25.20 14.36
N GLU A 134 -20.73 -25.68 14.11
CA GLU A 134 -21.57 -25.21 13.00
C GLU A 134 -21.88 -23.71 13.12
N LYS A 135 -22.16 -23.22 14.33
CA LYS A 135 -22.39 -21.79 14.60
C LYS A 135 -21.13 -20.96 14.41
N VAL A 136 -19.95 -21.51 14.73
CA VAL A 136 -18.67 -20.84 14.47
C VAL A 136 -18.41 -20.70 12.96
N GLU A 137 -18.70 -21.72 12.16
CA GLU A 137 -18.57 -21.63 10.69
C GLU A 137 -19.50 -20.56 10.08
N HIS A 138 -20.74 -20.47 10.58
CA HIS A 138 -21.65 -19.39 10.18
C HIS A 138 -21.11 -18.00 10.55
N LEU A 139 -20.53 -17.84 11.75
CA LEU A 139 -19.88 -16.58 12.15
C LEU A 139 -18.69 -16.24 11.25
N GLN A 140 -17.84 -17.22 10.92
CA GLN A 140 -16.72 -17.00 9.99
C GLN A 140 -17.22 -16.50 8.64
N THR A 141 -18.26 -17.15 8.08
CA THR A 141 -18.89 -16.74 6.82
C THR A 141 -19.40 -15.29 6.89
N LEU A 142 -20.07 -14.92 7.98
CA LEU A 142 -20.55 -13.55 8.19
C LEU A 142 -19.39 -12.54 8.25
N PHE A 143 -18.30 -12.86 8.95
CA PHE A 143 -17.13 -11.99 9.03
C PHE A 143 -16.42 -11.83 7.69
N TYR A 144 -16.28 -12.89 6.90
CA TYR A 144 -15.72 -12.80 5.56
C TYR A 144 -16.55 -11.87 4.66
N ASN A 145 -17.88 -12.00 4.69
CA ASN A 145 -18.79 -11.11 3.97
C ASN A 145 -18.67 -9.65 4.42
N LEU A 146 -18.58 -9.43 5.74
CA LEU A 146 -18.41 -8.09 6.30
C LEU A 146 -17.08 -7.46 5.86
N HIS A 147 -15.99 -8.23 5.90
CA HIS A 147 -14.67 -7.77 5.47
C HIS A 147 -14.63 -7.45 3.98
N ASP A 148 -15.21 -8.29 3.12
CA ASP A 148 -15.24 -8.01 1.68
C ASP A 148 -16.04 -6.72 1.40
N LEU A 149 -17.19 -6.53 2.04
CA LEU A 149 -17.99 -5.31 1.86
C LEU A 149 -17.22 -4.04 2.27
N ILE A 150 -16.49 -4.10 3.40
CA ILE A 150 -15.61 -3.00 3.83
C ILE A 150 -14.49 -2.77 2.81
N ASN A 151 -13.86 -3.85 2.32
CA ASN A 151 -12.78 -3.78 1.35
C ASN A 151 -13.23 -3.15 0.03
N ARG A 152 -14.42 -3.51 -0.46
CA ARG A 152 -15.03 -2.90 -1.66
C ARG A 152 -15.30 -1.41 -1.50
N TYR A 153 -15.54 -0.92 -0.27
CA TYR A 153 -15.75 0.51 0.00
C TYR A 153 -14.45 1.33 0.10
N ARG A 154 -13.28 0.70 0.25
CA ARG A 154 -11.99 1.39 0.40
C ARG A 154 -11.64 2.36 -0.74
N PRO A 155 -11.87 2.03 -2.03
CA PRO A 155 -11.57 2.97 -3.11
C PRO A 155 -12.43 4.23 -3.06
N HIS A 156 -13.70 4.12 -2.66
CA HIS A 156 -14.57 5.27 -2.45
C HIS A 156 -14.04 6.14 -1.29
N GLN A 157 -13.74 5.53 -0.14
CA GLN A 157 -13.14 6.22 1.01
C GLN A 157 -11.85 6.96 0.63
N ALA A 158 -10.98 6.36 -0.18
CA ALA A 158 -9.73 6.98 -0.62
C ALA A 158 -9.97 8.21 -1.51
N ARG A 159 -10.99 8.18 -2.38
CA ARG A 159 -11.38 9.31 -3.22
C ARG A 159 -11.94 10.45 -2.38
N GLU A 160 -12.86 10.17 -1.46
CA GLU A 160 -13.40 11.18 -0.53
C GLU A 160 -12.29 11.81 0.32
N SER A 161 -11.36 11.00 0.83
CA SER A 161 -10.20 11.50 1.58
C SER A 161 -9.31 12.42 0.73
N LEU A 162 -9.15 12.13 -0.56
CA LEU A 162 -8.39 12.98 -1.47
C LEU A 162 -9.11 14.30 -1.72
N ILE A 163 -10.43 14.26 -1.95
CA ILE A 163 -11.26 15.45 -2.15
C ILE A 163 -11.14 16.38 -0.93
N MET A 164 -11.35 15.84 0.27
CA MET A 164 -11.22 16.61 1.52
C MET A 164 -9.83 17.25 1.66
N THR A 165 -8.77 16.49 1.32
CA THR A 165 -7.40 17.03 1.35
C THR A 165 -7.20 18.17 0.34
N MET A 166 -7.81 18.07 -0.84
CA MET A 166 -7.74 19.11 -1.86
C MET A 166 -8.55 20.36 -1.49
N GLU A 167 -9.72 20.18 -0.88
CA GLU A 167 -10.53 21.29 -0.36
C GLU A 167 -9.77 22.07 0.72
N ASP A 168 -9.14 21.36 1.66
CA ASP A 168 -8.26 21.97 2.67
C ASP A 168 -7.11 22.76 2.04
N GLN A 169 -6.52 22.26 0.95
CA GLN A 169 -5.47 22.97 0.22
C GLN A 169 -6.01 24.24 -0.45
N LEU A 170 -7.19 24.18 -1.07
CA LEU A 170 -7.82 25.35 -1.69
C LEU A 170 -8.12 26.43 -0.67
N ASP A 171 -8.61 26.06 0.51
CA ASP A 171 -8.92 27.03 1.56
C ASP A 171 -7.66 27.68 2.14
N LYS A 172 -6.56 26.91 2.30
CA LYS A 172 -5.25 27.48 2.65
C LYS A 172 -4.75 28.45 1.58
N ILE A 173 -4.86 28.11 0.30
CA ILE A 173 -4.45 28.99 -0.81
C ILE A 173 -5.29 30.27 -0.81
N ARG A 174 -6.61 30.17 -0.64
CA ARG A 174 -7.51 31.34 -0.55
C ARG A 174 -7.14 32.23 0.63
N ALA A 175 -6.85 31.66 1.79
CA ALA A 175 -6.41 32.41 2.97
C ALA A 175 -5.08 33.13 2.73
N GLN A 176 -4.11 32.46 2.08
CA GLN A 176 -2.84 33.07 1.69
C GLN A 176 -3.03 34.25 0.72
N ILE A 177 -3.85 34.09 -0.32
CA ILE A 177 -4.15 35.17 -1.28
C ILE A 177 -4.78 36.37 -0.57
N LYS A 178 -5.74 36.14 0.32
CA LYS A 178 -6.34 37.21 1.14
C LYS A 178 -5.27 37.91 1.98
N GLY A 179 -4.39 37.16 2.63
CA GLY A 179 -3.27 37.71 3.42
C GLY A 179 -2.32 38.58 2.59
N VAL A 180 -1.94 38.12 1.39
CA VAL A 180 -1.07 38.88 0.48
C VAL A 180 -1.76 40.16 -0.01
N ASN A 181 -3.04 40.09 -0.39
CA ASN A 181 -3.79 41.28 -0.82
C ASN A 181 -3.91 42.31 0.31
N SER A 182 -4.24 41.88 1.54
CA SER A 182 -4.27 42.80 2.69
C SER A 182 -2.91 43.43 3.00
N ALA A 183 -1.80 42.70 2.79
CA ALA A 183 -0.46 43.26 2.95
C ALA A 183 -0.14 44.30 1.86
N LYS A 184 -0.54 44.03 0.61
CA LYS A 184 -0.42 44.97 -0.50
C LYS A 184 -1.20 46.26 -0.23
N ASP A 185 -2.44 46.16 0.23
CA ASP A 185 -3.29 47.33 0.52
C ASP A 185 -2.67 48.22 1.60
N ARG A 186 -2.14 47.60 2.67
CA ARG A 186 -1.41 48.33 3.73
C ARG A 186 -0.17 49.05 3.18
N MET A 187 0.59 48.39 2.31
CA MET A 187 1.78 48.99 1.71
C MET A 187 1.42 50.17 0.80
N GLN A 188 0.33 50.06 0.04
CA GLN A 188 -0.16 51.13 -0.82
C GLN A 188 -0.68 52.33 -0.03
N GLN A 189 -1.31 52.11 1.13
CA GLN A 189 -1.68 53.19 2.06
C GLN A 189 -0.44 53.92 2.58
N VAL A 190 0.56 53.19 3.09
CA VAL A 190 1.80 53.81 3.60
C VAL A 190 2.55 54.59 2.50
N LEU A 191 2.57 54.09 1.26
CA LEU A 191 3.19 54.79 0.13
C LEU A 191 2.40 56.02 -0.35
N GLY A 192 1.08 56.07 -0.12
CA GLY A 192 0.25 57.21 -0.49
C GLY A 192 0.26 58.35 0.54
N ASP A 193 0.66 58.05 1.77
CA ASP A 193 0.79 59.02 2.86
C ASP A 193 2.18 59.73 2.88
N ILE A 194 3.11 59.34 2.00
CA ILE A 194 4.45 59.93 1.80
C ILE A 194 4.43 60.87 0.59
#